data_AF-K2CZU1-F1
#
_entry.id   AF-K2CZU1-F1
#
_cell.length_a   1.000
_cell.length_b   1.000
_cell.length_c   1.000
_cell.angle_alpha   90.00
_cell.angle_beta   90.00
_cell.angle_gamma   90.00
#
_symmetry.space_group_name_H-M   'P 1'
#
loop_
_entity.id
_entity.type
_entity.pdbx_description
1 polymer ?
#
loop_
_entity_poly.entity_id
_entity_poly.type
_entity_poly.pdbx_seq_one_letter_code
_entity_poly.pdbx_strand_id
1 'polypeptide(L)'
;MALRFYGIEISQAELGQSLRPYQVLGGDNDDKSVTLDELAEYSKQYGLIPYHRPMGNPQVVKQFIANDIPVITRTWTKPTEDIGHYRVIKGYDETAGTFLQDDSLQNKNLTYAYADFNEIWKKFNYEYLVLVPKNKQELAEQILGENKVELTSWQNAVANSKQELAANPNDIYAHFNLSVALYNVGNYEQSVAEFEKV
;
A
#
# COMPACT_ATOMS: atom_id res chain seq x y z
N MET A 1 -8.77 3.48 -11.13
CA MET A 1 -9.91 3.33 -10.19
C MET A 1 -9.95 4.48 -9.18
N ALA A 2 -8.92 4.66 -8.35
CA ALA A 2 -8.85 5.77 -7.38
C ALA A 2 -9.01 7.16 -8.02
N LEU A 3 -8.32 7.47 -9.13
CA LEU A 3 -8.47 8.75 -9.83
C LEU A 3 -9.92 9.02 -10.29
N ARG A 4 -10.61 7.99 -10.79
CA ARG A 4 -12.01 8.09 -11.24
C ARG A 4 -12.97 8.45 -10.10
N PHE A 5 -12.67 8.05 -8.86
CA PHE A 5 -13.45 8.46 -7.69
C PHE A 5 -13.46 9.98 -7.52
N TYR A 6 -12.38 10.66 -7.90
CA TYR A 6 -12.27 12.12 -7.89
C TYR A 6 -12.74 12.79 -9.19
N GLY A 7 -13.43 12.06 -10.07
CA GLY A 7 -13.89 12.57 -11.36
C GLY A 7 -12.77 12.76 -12.40
N ILE A 8 -11.56 12.24 -12.14
CA ILE A 8 -10.45 12.29 -13.09
C ILE A 8 -10.61 11.12 -14.06
N GLU A 9 -10.96 11.44 -15.31
CA GLU A 9 -11.12 10.47 -16.39
C GLU A 9 -9.81 10.29 -17.15
N ILE A 10 -9.12 9.19 -16.87
CA ILE A 10 -7.95 8.73 -17.61
C ILE A 10 -8.02 7.22 -17.78
N SER A 11 -7.65 6.73 -18.96
CA SER A 11 -7.68 5.29 -19.23
C SER A 11 -6.53 4.54 -18.57
N GLN A 12 -6.71 3.26 -18.31
CA GLN A 12 -5.62 2.39 -17.85
C GLN A 12 -4.47 2.33 -18.88
N ALA A 13 -4.79 2.43 -20.17
CA ALA A 13 -3.80 2.41 -21.25
C ALA A 13 -2.90 3.65 -21.21
N GLU A 14 -3.48 4.84 -21.06
CA GLU A 14 -2.71 6.09 -20.94
C GLU A 14 -1.88 6.12 -19.65
N LEU A 15 -2.45 5.68 -18.53
CA LEU A 15 -1.70 5.50 -17.28
C LEU A 15 -0.53 4.52 -17.48
N GLY A 16 -0.77 3.40 -18.16
CA GLY A 16 0.24 2.41 -18.47
C GLY A 16 1.38 2.96 -19.31
N GLN A 17 1.09 3.73 -20.36
CA GLN A 17 2.11 4.37 -21.19
C GLN A 17 2.93 5.41 -20.41
N SER A 18 2.29 6.14 -19.50
CA SER A 18 2.95 7.20 -18.73
C SER A 18 3.81 6.64 -17.60
N LEU A 19 3.31 5.64 -16.88
CA LEU A 19 3.94 5.09 -15.68
C LEU A 19 4.90 3.94 -15.98
N ARG A 20 4.75 3.29 -17.14
CA ARG A 20 5.57 2.15 -17.56
C ARG A 20 5.96 2.32 -19.04
N PRO A 21 6.83 3.30 -19.36
CA PRO A 21 7.10 3.72 -20.74
C PRO A 21 7.83 2.67 -21.59
N TYR A 22 8.48 1.68 -20.96
CA TYR A 22 9.14 0.56 -21.64
C TYR A 22 8.25 -0.69 -21.68
N GLN A 23 6.94 -0.51 -21.86
CA GLN A 23 6.01 -1.63 -21.95
C GLN A 23 6.14 -2.38 -23.29
N VAL A 24 6.93 -3.46 -23.30
CA VAL A 24 7.18 -4.26 -24.51
C VAL A 24 6.22 -5.45 -24.52
N LEU A 25 5.33 -5.54 -25.52
CA LEU A 25 4.33 -6.63 -25.64
C LEU A 25 4.95 -8.04 -25.62
N GLY A 26 6.22 -8.18 -26.04
CA GLY A 26 6.97 -9.44 -26.02
C GLY A 26 7.64 -9.78 -24.67
N GLY A 27 7.62 -8.87 -23.69
CA GLY A 27 8.11 -9.10 -22.33
C GLY A 27 9.63 -9.02 -22.11
N ASP A 28 10.42 -8.75 -23.16
CA ASP A 28 11.87 -8.57 -23.08
C ASP A 28 12.22 -7.10 -22.79
N ASN A 29 13.07 -6.86 -21.79
CA ASN A 29 13.41 -5.53 -21.25
C ASN A 29 12.17 -4.66 -20.91
N ASP A 30 11.12 -5.32 -20.41
CA ASP A 30 9.79 -4.75 -20.15
C ASP A 30 9.67 -4.13 -18.74
N ASP A 31 8.97 -3.01 -18.65
CA ASP A 31 8.57 -2.41 -17.38
C ASP A 31 7.29 -3.09 -16.82
N LYS A 32 7.52 -4.03 -15.92
CA LYS A 32 6.49 -4.96 -15.44
C LYS A 32 5.65 -4.43 -14.29
N SER A 33 6.08 -3.39 -13.58
CA SER A 33 5.37 -2.90 -12.39
C SER A 33 5.68 -1.44 -12.10
N VAL A 34 4.66 -0.73 -11.63
CA VAL A 34 4.80 0.57 -10.99
C VAL A 34 4.85 0.38 -9.48
N THR A 35 5.53 1.26 -8.75
CA THR A 35 5.57 1.33 -7.28
C THR A 35 4.49 2.24 -6.72
N LEU A 36 4.21 2.17 -5.41
CA LEU A 36 3.31 3.13 -4.74
C LEU A 36 3.87 4.55 -4.78
N ASP A 37 5.19 4.73 -4.72
CA ASP A 37 5.84 6.04 -4.81
C ASP A 37 5.71 6.67 -6.20
N GLU A 38 5.84 5.89 -7.27
CA GLU A 38 5.60 6.39 -8.63
C GLU A 38 4.13 6.77 -8.84
N LEU A 39 3.19 5.97 -8.31
CA LEU A 39 1.77 6.33 -8.32
C LEU A 39 1.49 7.60 -7.51
N ALA A 40 2.14 7.74 -6.35
CA ALA A 40 2.06 8.92 -5.50
C ALA A 40 2.56 10.16 -6.26
N GLU A 41 3.78 10.12 -6.80
CA GLU A 41 4.36 11.23 -7.55
C GLU A 41 3.50 11.63 -8.74
N TYR A 42 3.08 10.65 -9.54
CA TYR A 42 2.22 10.89 -10.71
C TYR A 42 0.88 11.53 -10.33
N SER A 43 0.31 11.20 -9.17
CA SER A 43 -0.96 11.77 -8.72
C SER A 43 -0.93 13.28 -8.50
N LYS A 44 0.26 13.85 -8.19
CA LYS A 44 0.42 15.28 -7.88
C LYS A 44 0.04 16.19 -9.05
N GLN A 45 0.18 15.72 -10.29
CA GLN A 45 -0.21 16.49 -11.48
C GLN A 45 -1.72 16.80 -11.54
N TYR A 46 -2.53 16.01 -10.83
CA TYR A 46 -3.97 16.22 -10.71
C TYR A 46 -4.35 17.08 -9.47
N GLY A 47 -3.38 17.69 -8.81
CA GLY A 47 -3.59 18.48 -7.59
C GLY A 47 -3.92 17.65 -6.35
N LEU A 48 -3.66 16.35 -6.38
CA LEU A 48 -3.81 15.44 -5.24
C LEU A 48 -2.54 15.47 -4.38
N ILE A 49 -2.73 15.25 -3.08
CA ILE A 49 -1.67 15.17 -2.08
C ILE A 49 -1.53 13.70 -1.68
N PRO A 50 -0.50 12.98 -2.16
CA PRO A 50 -0.33 11.58 -1.84
C PRO A 50 0.29 11.39 -0.45
N TYR A 51 -0.18 10.39 0.29
CA TYR A 51 0.51 9.83 1.45
C TYR A 51 0.70 8.33 1.24
N HIS A 52 1.92 7.93 0.92
CA HIS A 52 2.36 6.53 0.90
C HIS A 52 2.96 6.19 2.27
N ARG A 53 2.37 5.27 3.02
CA ARG A 53 2.81 4.94 4.38
C ARG A 53 2.79 3.43 4.62
N PRO A 54 3.74 2.90 5.41
CA PRO A 54 3.61 1.57 6.01
C PRO A 54 2.61 1.60 7.17
N MET A 55 2.48 0.49 7.90
CA MET A 55 1.69 0.42 9.15
C MET A 55 0.20 0.69 8.97
N GLY A 56 -0.33 0.38 7.78
CA GLY A 56 -1.75 0.35 7.57
C GLY A 56 -2.43 -0.72 8.44
N ASN A 57 -3.67 -0.46 8.81
CA ASN A 57 -4.49 -1.38 9.59
C ASN A 57 -5.98 -1.07 9.35
N PRO A 58 -6.90 -1.96 9.78
CA PRO A 58 -8.31 -1.72 9.53
C PRO A 58 -8.87 -0.44 10.11
N GLN A 59 -8.38 0.05 11.24
CA GLN A 59 -8.85 1.31 11.81
C GLN A 59 -8.54 2.49 10.88
N VAL A 60 -7.28 2.59 10.42
CA VAL A 60 -6.84 3.67 9.53
C VAL A 60 -7.59 3.64 8.19
N VAL A 61 -7.72 2.45 7.60
CA VAL A 61 -8.46 2.27 6.34
C VAL A 61 -9.91 2.73 6.52
N LYS A 62 -10.60 2.29 7.57
CA LYS A 62 -11.99 2.70 7.86
C LYS A 62 -12.13 4.21 8.01
N GLN A 63 -11.20 4.86 8.70
CA GLN A 63 -11.22 6.32 8.87
C GLN A 63 -11.09 7.05 7.53
N PHE A 64 -10.24 6.59 6.61
CA PHE A 64 -10.16 7.18 5.27
C PHE A 64 -11.43 6.94 4.44
N ILE A 65 -11.94 5.71 4.44
CA ILE A 65 -13.16 5.35 3.70
C ILE A 65 -14.38 6.13 4.20
N ALA A 66 -14.53 6.26 5.53
CA ALA A 66 -15.62 7.03 6.15
C ALA A 66 -15.57 8.53 5.80
N ASN A 67 -14.43 9.00 5.30
CA ASN A 67 -14.22 10.39 4.88
C ASN A 67 -14.07 10.51 3.36
N ASP A 68 -14.62 9.57 2.59
CA ASP A 68 -14.61 9.55 1.12
C ASP A 68 -13.19 9.71 0.54
N ILE A 69 -12.25 8.91 1.06
CA ILE A 69 -10.88 8.78 0.56
C ILE A 69 -10.60 7.29 0.36
N PRO A 70 -10.64 6.77 -0.89
CA PRO A 70 -10.26 5.40 -1.19
C PRO A 70 -8.80 5.12 -0.84
N VAL A 71 -8.52 3.87 -0.47
CA VAL A 71 -7.17 3.44 -0.06
C VAL A 71 -6.62 2.46 -1.11
N ILE A 72 -5.46 2.77 -1.67
CA ILE A 72 -4.73 1.87 -2.57
C ILE A 72 -3.77 1.05 -1.71
N THR A 73 -3.71 -0.25 -1.91
CA THR A 73 -2.81 -1.15 -1.17
C THR A 73 -2.06 -2.06 -2.12
N ARG A 74 -0.87 -2.49 -1.71
CA ARG A 74 -0.15 -3.59 -2.36
C ARG A 74 -0.26 -4.86 -1.50
N THR A 75 -0.67 -5.96 -2.10
CA THR A 75 -0.87 -7.25 -1.40
C THR A 75 -0.40 -8.40 -2.27
N TRP A 76 -0.32 -9.62 -1.73
CA TRP A 76 -0.37 -10.80 -2.59
C TRP A 76 -1.74 -10.90 -3.26
N THR A 77 -1.79 -11.51 -4.45
CA THR A 77 -3.06 -11.78 -5.16
C THR A 77 -3.92 -12.76 -4.37
N LYS A 78 -3.30 -13.78 -3.78
CA LYS A 78 -3.93 -14.76 -2.86
C LYS A 78 -2.93 -15.18 -1.78
N PRO A 79 -3.37 -15.72 -0.63
CA PRO A 79 -2.47 -16.15 0.45
C PRO A 79 -1.40 -17.18 0.05
N THR A 80 -1.68 -17.99 -0.97
CA THR A 80 -0.80 -19.10 -1.41
C THR A 80 -0.06 -18.79 -2.72
N GLU A 81 -0.04 -17.53 -3.15
CA GLU A 81 0.61 -17.10 -4.39
C GLU A 81 1.70 -16.07 -4.07
N ASP A 82 2.74 -16.05 -4.90
CA ASP A 82 3.83 -15.09 -4.88
C ASP A 82 3.70 -14.05 -6.02
N ILE A 83 2.47 -13.62 -6.30
CA ILE A 83 2.15 -12.59 -7.30
C ILE A 83 1.65 -11.33 -6.61
N GLY A 84 2.48 -10.28 -6.58
CA GLY A 84 2.13 -8.98 -6.00
C GLY A 84 1.08 -8.25 -6.82
N HIS A 85 0.13 -7.60 -6.17
CA HIS A 85 -1.00 -6.97 -6.83
C HIS A 85 -1.45 -5.68 -6.14
N TYR A 86 -2.15 -4.84 -6.90
CA TYR A 86 -2.73 -3.59 -6.42
C TYR A 86 -4.23 -3.71 -6.25
N ARG A 87 -4.72 -3.20 -5.12
CA ARG A 87 -6.15 -3.16 -4.79
C ARG A 87 -6.56 -1.75 -4.42
N VAL A 88 -7.83 -1.44 -4.66
CA VAL A 88 -8.45 -0.21 -4.17
C VAL A 88 -9.57 -0.59 -3.22
N ILE A 89 -9.35 -0.38 -1.94
CA ILE A 89 -10.39 -0.49 -0.92
C ILE A 89 -11.27 0.75 -1.03
N LYS A 90 -12.58 0.53 -1.10
CA LYS A 90 -13.60 1.56 -1.33
C LYS A 90 -14.78 1.50 -0.37
N GLY A 91 -14.79 0.51 0.52
CA GLY A 91 -15.86 0.28 1.47
C GLY A 91 -15.43 -0.66 2.58
N TYR A 92 -16.22 -0.70 3.65
CA TYR A 92 -16.10 -1.68 4.70
C TYR A 92 -17.47 -1.97 5.30
N ASP A 93 -17.62 -3.16 5.90
CA ASP A 93 -18.74 -3.51 6.76
C ASP A 93 -18.19 -3.80 8.15
N GLU A 94 -18.48 -2.91 9.10
CA GLU A 94 -18.01 -3.04 10.49
C GLU A 94 -18.62 -4.25 11.19
N THR A 95 -19.89 -4.56 10.90
CA THR A 95 -20.60 -5.66 11.57
C THR A 95 -20.09 -7.00 11.08
N ALA A 96 -19.83 -7.11 9.78
CA ALA A 96 -19.26 -8.31 9.18
C ALA A 96 -17.73 -8.39 9.33
N GLY A 97 -17.05 -7.30 9.67
CA GLY A 97 -15.58 -7.25 9.78
C GLY A 97 -14.87 -7.40 8.44
N THR A 98 -15.40 -6.76 7.38
CA THR A 98 -14.90 -6.95 6.01
C THR A 98 -14.58 -5.65 5.28
N PHE A 99 -13.66 -5.71 4.32
CA PHE A 99 -13.44 -4.67 3.30
C PHE A 99 -14.16 -5.02 2.01
N LEU A 100 -14.63 -3.98 1.31
CA LEU A 100 -15.06 -4.02 -0.07
C LEU A 100 -13.99 -3.36 -0.95
N GLN A 101 -13.49 -4.09 -1.95
CA GLN A 101 -12.39 -3.64 -2.79
C GLN A 101 -12.55 -4.02 -4.26
N ASP A 102 -11.83 -3.31 -5.11
CA ASP A 102 -11.65 -3.64 -6.51
C ASP A 102 -10.20 -4.03 -6.80
N ASP A 103 -10.04 -4.99 -7.70
CA ASP A 103 -8.77 -5.57 -8.10
C ASP A 103 -8.72 -5.68 -9.63
N SER A 104 -7.66 -5.17 -10.27
CA SER A 104 -7.55 -5.16 -11.73
C SER A 104 -7.49 -6.54 -12.38
N LEU A 105 -7.11 -7.60 -11.64
CA LEU A 105 -7.06 -8.97 -12.12
C LEU A 105 -8.28 -9.79 -11.65
N GLN A 106 -8.67 -9.63 -10.38
CA GLN A 106 -9.72 -10.39 -9.71
C GLN A 106 -11.12 -9.75 -9.82
N ASN A 107 -11.26 -8.63 -10.54
CA ASN A 107 -12.51 -7.89 -10.77
C ASN A 107 -12.96 -7.04 -9.57
N LYS A 108 -14.17 -6.47 -9.69
CA LYS A 108 -14.76 -5.52 -8.73
C LYS A 108 -15.58 -6.19 -7.63
N ASN A 109 -15.82 -5.45 -6.55
CA ASN A 109 -16.70 -5.80 -5.44
C ASN A 109 -16.29 -7.08 -4.71
N LEU A 110 -14.99 -7.24 -4.48
CA LEU A 110 -14.46 -8.34 -3.68
C LEU A 110 -14.60 -8.01 -2.20
N THR A 111 -15.01 -9.01 -1.42
CA THR A 111 -15.15 -8.91 0.03
C THR A 111 -14.07 -9.74 0.70
N TYR A 112 -13.32 -9.13 1.62
CA TYR A 112 -12.29 -9.81 2.42
C TYR A 112 -12.53 -9.53 3.90
N ALA A 113 -12.45 -10.55 4.74
CA ALA A 113 -12.36 -10.34 6.19
C ALA A 113 -11.08 -9.57 6.52
N TYR A 114 -11.10 -8.73 7.55
CA TYR A 114 -9.92 -7.95 7.95
C TYR A 114 -8.69 -8.81 8.23
N ALA A 115 -8.89 -9.98 8.86
CA ALA A 115 -7.83 -10.92 9.15
C ALA A 115 -7.20 -11.47 7.86
N ASP A 116 -8.03 -11.99 6.95
CA ASP A 116 -7.56 -12.54 5.67
C ASP A 116 -6.85 -11.49 4.80
N PHE A 117 -7.35 -10.25 4.83
CA PHE A 117 -6.70 -9.13 4.16
C PHE A 117 -5.33 -8.82 4.78
N ASN A 118 -5.23 -8.77 6.10
CA ASN A 118 -3.97 -8.52 6.79
C ASN A 118 -2.92 -9.61 6.49
N GLU A 119 -3.33 -10.87 6.31
CA GLU A 119 -2.39 -11.95 5.95
C GLU A 119 -1.72 -11.71 4.59
N ILE A 120 -2.46 -11.24 3.58
CA ILE A 120 -1.88 -10.92 2.26
C ILE A 120 -1.20 -9.54 2.23
N TRP A 121 -1.55 -8.64 3.13
CA TRP A 121 -1.05 -7.27 3.18
C TRP A 121 0.23 -7.12 3.98
N LYS A 122 0.39 -7.91 5.05
CA LYS A 122 1.62 -8.03 5.86
C LYS A 122 2.86 -8.19 4.99
N LYS A 123 2.71 -8.86 3.86
CA LYS A 123 3.76 -9.26 2.92
C LYS A 123 4.43 -8.05 2.23
N PHE A 124 3.86 -6.86 2.43
CA PHE A 124 4.28 -5.57 1.88
C PHE A 124 4.24 -4.49 2.98
N ASN A 125 4.75 -4.77 4.18
CA ASN A 125 4.82 -3.79 5.30
C ASN A 125 3.49 -3.11 5.70
N TYR A 126 2.36 -3.71 5.33
CA TYR A 126 1.06 -3.05 5.44
C TYR A 126 1.02 -1.68 4.74
N GLU A 127 1.75 -1.55 3.62
CA GLU A 127 1.86 -0.32 2.85
C GLU A 127 0.53 0.05 2.19
N TYR A 128 0.16 1.33 2.30
CA TYR A 128 -0.98 1.92 1.62
C TYR A 128 -0.66 3.29 1.06
N LEU A 129 -1.41 3.67 0.04
CA LEU A 129 -1.40 4.98 -0.56
C LEU A 129 -2.81 5.56 -0.52
N VAL A 130 -2.92 6.76 0.07
CA VAL A 130 -4.10 7.60 -0.06
C VAL A 130 -3.76 8.80 -0.93
N LEU A 131 -4.65 9.12 -1.87
CA LEU A 131 -4.53 10.29 -2.74
C LEU A 131 -5.54 11.33 -2.25
N VAL A 132 -5.09 12.40 -1.62
CA VAL A 132 -5.96 13.29 -0.84
C VAL A 132 -6.22 14.60 -1.61
N PRO A 133 -7.49 14.98 -1.86
CA PRO A 133 -7.81 16.31 -2.38
C PRO A 133 -7.35 17.41 -1.42
N LYS A 134 -6.88 18.55 -1.94
CA LYS A 134 -6.31 19.65 -1.14
C LYS A 134 -7.20 20.11 0.02
N ASN A 135 -8.53 20.13 -0.16
CA ASN A 135 -9.49 20.52 0.88
C ASN A 135 -9.66 19.49 2.01
N LYS A 136 -9.10 18.29 1.87
CA LYS A 136 -9.11 17.22 2.88
C LYS A 136 -7.74 16.96 3.52
N GLN A 137 -6.73 17.78 3.22
CA GLN A 137 -5.36 17.55 3.69
C GLN A 137 -5.28 17.49 5.22
N GLU A 138 -5.85 18.48 5.92
CA GLU A 138 -5.79 18.54 7.38
C GLU A 138 -6.46 17.32 8.03
N LEU A 139 -7.61 16.91 7.51
CA LEU A 139 -8.33 15.70 7.93
C LEU A 139 -7.48 14.44 7.73
N ALA A 140 -6.85 14.29 6.56
CA ALA A 140 -5.97 13.16 6.31
C ALA A 140 -4.78 13.13 7.27
N GLU A 141 -4.16 14.29 7.54
CA GLU A 141 -3.08 14.39 8.51
C GLU A 141 -3.52 14.08 9.95
N GLN A 142 -4.76 14.40 10.32
CA GLN A 142 -5.35 13.99 11.60
C GLN A 142 -5.53 12.47 11.69
N ILE A 143 -6.00 11.83 10.61
CA ILE A 143 -6.14 10.35 10.54
C ILE A 143 -4.76 9.69 10.66
N LEU A 144 -3.76 10.22 9.95
CA LEU A 144 -2.39 9.69 9.96
C LEU A 144 -1.69 9.89 11.31
N GLY A 145 -2.06 10.93 12.07
CA GLY A 145 -1.39 11.27 13.32
C GLY A 145 0.11 11.49 13.11
N GLU A 146 0.94 10.82 13.91
CA GLU A 146 2.40 10.89 13.77
C GLU A 146 2.91 10.27 12.46
N ASN A 147 2.19 9.29 11.90
CA ASN A 147 2.57 8.64 10.63
C ASN A 147 2.43 9.60 9.45
N LYS A 148 1.93 10.83 9.63
CA LYS A 148 2.00 11.84 8.57
C LYS A 148 3.43 12.20 8.23
N VAL A 149 4.34 12.10 9.20
CA VAL A 149 5.79 12.22 8.98
C VAL A 149 6.29 10.87 8.50
N GLU A 150 6.80 10.85 7.27
CA GLU A 150 7.22 9.61 6.60
C GLU A 150 8.29 8.85 7.39
N LEU A 151 9.34 9.55 7.85
CA LEU A 151 10.39 8.93 8.66
C LEU A 151 9.83 8.30 9.95
N THR A 152 8.89 8.97 10.61
CA THR A 152 8.22 8.44 11.81
C THR A 152 7.40 7.19 11.47
N SER A 153 6.70 7.17 10.34
CA SER A 153 5.94 5.98 9.93
C SER A 153 6.83 4.77 9.67
N TRP A 154 8.01 4.95 9.08
CA TRP A 154 8.98 3.87 8.87
C TRP A 154 9.68 3.45 10.17
N GLN A 155 9.92 4.36 11.11
CA GLN A 155 10.38 4.01 12.46
C GLN A 155 9.34 3.14 13.20
N ASN A 156 8.06 3.46 13.05
CA ASN A 156 6.96 2.64 13.57
C ASN A 156 6.91 1.26 12.89
N ALA A 157 7.15 1.17 11.58
CA ALA A 157 7.28 -0.10 10.88
C ALA A 157 8.44 -0.96 11.42
N VAL A 158 9.61 -0.36 11.68
CA VAL A 158 10.73 -1.04 12.34
C VAL A 158 10.31 -1.62 13.69
N ALA A 159 9.60 -0.85 14.51
CA ALA A 159 9.12 -1.31 15.82
C ALA A 159 8.13 -2.48 15.70
N ASN A 160 7.19 -2.39 14.75
CA ASN A 160 6.22 -3.44 14.48
C ASN A 160 6.88 -4.74 14.02
N SER A 161 7.79 -4.69 13.05
CA SER A 161 8.48 -5.89 12.57
C SER A 161 9.33 -6.54 13.67
N LYS A 162 9.96 -5.75 14.54
CA LYS A 162 10.65 -6.27 15.73
C LYS A 162 9.70 -6.97 16.71
N GLN A 163 8.50 -6.43 16.91
CA GLN A 163 7.47 -7.06 17.74
C GLN A 163 7.00 -8.39 17.11
N GLU A 164 6.78 -8.43 15.80
CA GLU A 164 6.42 -9.66 15.09
C GLU A 164 7.51 -10.73 15.20
N LEU A 165 8.78 -10.35 15.06
CA LEU A 165 9.92 -11.26 15.23
C LEU A 165 10.10 -11.72 16.68
N ALA A 166 9.72 -10.91 17.67
CA ALA A 166 9.70 -11.35 19.06
C ALA A 166 8.65 -12.46 19.30
N ALA A 167 7.52 -12.41 18.57
CA ALA A 167 6.48 -13.43 18.63
C ALA A 167 6.81 -14.67 17.78
N ASN A 168 7.40 -14.47 16.60
CA ASN A 168 7.85 -15.54 15.71
C ASN A 168 9.21 -15.18 15.08
N PRO A 169 10.32 -15.62 15.68
CA PRO A 169 11.67 -15.30 15.19
C PRO A 169 12.02 -15.84 13.80
N ASN A 170 11.20 -16.76 13.25
CA ASN A 170 11.44 -17.36 11.93
C ASN A 170 10.48 -16.82 10.86
N ASP A 171 9.76 -15.73 11.14
CA ASP A 171 8.85 -15.12 10.18
C ASP A 171 9.63 -14.37 9.08
N ILE A 172 9.79 -15.02 7.93
CA ILE A 172 10.51 -14.47 6.78
C ILE A 172 9.93 -13.12 6.31
N TYR A 173 8.61 -12.91 6.46
CA TYR A 173 7.98 -11.68 6.06
C TYR A 173 8.23 -10.57 7.07
N ALA A 174 8.31 -10.90 8.35
CA ALA A 174 8.71 -9.92 9.36
C ALA A 174 10.19 -9.51 9.20
N HIS A 175 11.09 -10.43 8.83
CA HIS A 175 12.47 -10.11 8.46
C HIS A 175 12.54 -9.21 7.22
N PHE A 176 11.83 -9.57 6.15
CA PHE A 176 11.77 -8.76 4.93
C PHE A 176 11.19 -7.36 5.20
N ASN A 177 10.09 -7.29 5.96
CA ASN A 177 9.48 -6.04 6.36
C ASN A 177 10.43 -5.16 7.17
N LEU A 178 11.15 -5.75 8.14
CA LEU A 178 12.14 -5.05 8.94
C LEU A 178 13.27 -4.53 8.06
N SER A 179 13.75 -5.33 7.09
CA SER A 179 14.78 -4.91 6.14
C SER A 179 14.35 -3.67 5.33
N VAL A 180 13.14 -3.68 4.76
CA VAL A 180 12.58 -2.55 4.01
C VAL A 180 12.38 -1.32 4.90
N ALA A 181 11.88 -1.50 6.13
CA ALA A 181 11.69 -0.40 7.06
C ALA A 181 13.03 0.22 7.49
N LEU A 182 14.06 -0.61 7.73
CA LEU A 182 15.42 -0.17 8.07
C LEU A 182 16.06 0.62 6.93
N TYR A 183 15.84 0.20 5.68
CA TYR A 183 16.29 0.95 4.51
C TYR A 183 15.70 2.36 4.47
N ASN A 184 14.38 2.48 4.69
CA ASN A 184 13.68 3.77 4.65
C ASN A 184 14.06 4.72 5.80
N VAL A 185 14.50 4.20 6.95
CA VAL A 185 15.05 5.02 8.05
C VAL A 185 16.57 5.28 7.92
N GLY A 186 17.21 4.80 6.85
CA GLY A 186 18.63 5.02 6.56
C GLY A 186 19.60 4.08 7.27
N ASN A 187 19.11 3.00 7.90
CA ASN A 187 19.95 2.00 8.56
C ASN A 187 20.28 0.84 7.60
N TYR A 188 21.12 1.15 6.60
CA TYR A 188 21.42 0.21 5.51
C TYR A 188 22.16 -1.04 5.96
N GLU A 189 23.05 -0.95 6.95
CA GLU A 189 23.79 -2.11 7.46
C GLU A 189 22.86 -3.15 8.06
N GLN A 190 21.94 -2.74 8.95
CA GLN A 190 20.96 -3.67 9.52
C GLN A 190 19.93 -4.11 8.48
N SER A 191 19.58 -3.25 7.52
CA SER A 191 18.68 -3.62 6.42
C SER A 191 19.22 -4.83 5.64
N VAL A 192 20.50 -4.82 5.27
CA VAL A 192 21.16 -5.96 4.60
C VAL A 192 21.16 -7.19 5.50
N ALA A 193 21.54 -7.05 6.77
CA ALA A 193 21.59 -8.17 7.71
C ALA A 193 20.23 -8.85 7.93
N GLU A 194 19.12 -8.10 7.90
CA GLU A 194 17.78 -8.68 7.98
C GLU A 194 17.31 -9.28 6.66
N PHE A 195 17.74 -8.72 5.52
CA PHE A 195 17.45 -9.28 4.20
C PHE A 195 18.10 -10.65 4.00
N GLU A 196 19.32 -10.85 4.50
CA GLU A 196 20.04 -12.13 4.42
C GLU A 196 19.37 -13.30 5.17
N LYS A 197 18.32 -13.01 5.98
CA LYS A 197 17.56 -14.01 6.74
C LYS A 197 16.26 -14.45 6.04
N VAL A 198 15.90 -13.81 4.91
CA VAL A 198 14.71 -14.10 4.11
C VAL A 198 15.01 -15.18 3.09
#